data_AF-A0A1U8N7U0-F1
#
_entry.id   AF-A0A1U8N7U0-F1
#
_cell.length_a   1.000
_cell.length_b   1.000
_cell.length_c   1.000
_cell.angle_alpha   90.00
_cell.angle_beta   90.00
_cell.angle_gamma   90.00
#
_symmetry.space_group_name_H-M   'P 1'
#
loop_
_entity.id
_entity.type
_entity.pdbx_description
1 polymer ?
#
loop_
_entity_poly.entity_id
_entity_poly.type
_entity_poly.pdbx_seq_one_letter_code
_entity_poly.pdbx_strand_id
1 'polypeptide(L)'
;MTYFLGMEVDQSDQGIFISQHAFALKILTKFHMENSKTVSTPLAVGEKLSSFGNEEKVDEKEYRSLIGCLLYLTATRPDLMHSVILLSRFMHSCNTTHLKAAKRIL
;
A
#
# COMPACT_ATOMS: atom_id res chain seq x y z
N MET A 1 -12.82 -15.11 16.01
CA MET A 1 -12.21 -14.73 14.72
C MET A 1 -13.13 -15.07 13.56
N THR A 2 -13.88 -14.08 13.11
CA THR A 2 -14.70 -14.15 11.89
C THR A 2 -13.99 -13.37 10.79
N TYR A 3 -14.08 -13.83 9.54
CA TYR A 3 -13.50 -13.13 8.40
C TYR A 3 -14.60 -12.49 7.56
N PHE A 4 -14.43 -11.21 7.23
CA PHE A 4 -15.32 -10.51 6.29
C PHE A 4 -14.49 -9.67 5.33
N LEU A 5 -14.63 -9.94 4.03
CA LEU A 5 -13.85 -9.30 2.96
C LEU A 5 -12.32 -9.33 3.17
N GLY A 6 -11.78 -10.27 3.95
CA GLY A 6 -10.35 -10.32 4.28
C GLY A 6 -9.93 -9.42 5.45
N MET A 7 -10.89 -8.84 6.18
CA MET A 7 -10.68 -8.35 7.54
C MET A 7 -10.90 -9.47 8.54
N GLU A 8 -9.99 -9.57 9.50
CA GLU A 8 -10.10 -10.39 10.71
C GLU A 8 -10.85 -9.58 11.75
N VAL A 9 -11.98 -10.11 12.23
CA VAL A 9 -12.77 -9.50 13.30
C VAL A 9 -12.74 -10.41 14.51
N ASP A 10 -12.27 -9.87 15.62
CA ASP A 10 -12.36 -10.49 16.94
C ASP A 10 -13.33 -9.72 17.82
N GLN A 11 -14.33 -10.40 18.35
CA GLN A 11 -15.32 -9.80 19.22
C GLN A 11 -15.25 -10.49 20.57
N SER A 12 -15.10 -9.70 21.62
CA SER A 12 -15.03 -10.16 23.01
C SER A 12 -15.79 -9.20 23.91
N ASP A 13 -15.93 -9.56 25.19
CA ASP A 13 -16.53 -8.67 26.20
C ASP A 13 -15.76 -7.35 26.37
N GLN A 14 -14.50 -7.28 25.92
CA GLN A 14 -13.66 -6.07 25.94
C GLN A 14 -13.84 -5.18 24.71
N GLY A 15 -14.63 -5.61 23.71
CA GLY A 15 -14.92 -4.87 22.50
C GLY A 15 -14.57 -5.62 21.22
N ILE A 16 -14.44 -4.85 20.12
CA ILE A 16 -14.22 -5.35 18.77
C ILE A 16 -12.81 -4.96 18.32
N PHE A 17 -12.01 -5.97 17.97
CA PHE A 17 -10.71 -5.78 17.33
C PHE A 17 -10.82 -6.12 15.85
N ILE A 18 -10.32 -5.23 14.99
CA ILE A 18 -10.32 -5.41 13.54
C ILE A 18 -8.88 -5.38 13.04
N SER A 19 -8.49 -6.41 12.29
CA SER A 19 -7.15 -6.59 11.74
C SER A 19 -7.22 -6.91 10.24
N GLN A 20 -6.17 -6.56 9.52
CA GLN A 20 -5.91 -7.02 8.15
C GLN A 20 -4.54 -7.69 8.05
N HIS A 21 -4.06 -8.30 9.14
CA HIS A 21 -2.71 -8.86 9.23
C HIS A 21 -2.44 -9.93 8.15
N ALA A 22 -3.32 -10.93 7.98
CA ALA A 22 -3.14 -11.92 6.91
C ALA A 22 -3.19 -11.30 5.51
N PHE A 23 -3.94 -10.21 5.32
CA PHE A 23 -3.97 -9.50 4.04
C PHE A 23 -2.66 -8.73 3.79
N ALA A 24 -2.13 -8.05 4.81
CA ALA A 24 -0.83 -7.36 4.71
C ALA A 24 0.28 -8.34 4.32
N LEU A 25 0.37 -9.50 4.97
CA LEU A 25 1.34 -10.54 4.62
C LEU A 25 1.18 -11.03 3.17
N LYS A 26 -0.06 -11.26 2.72
CA LYS A 26 -0.33 -11.66 1.32
C LYS A 26 0.15 -10.61 0.31
N ILE A 27 0.01 -9.31 0.61
CA ILE A 27 0.49 -8.25 -0.28
C ILE A 27 2.02 -8.23 -0.30
N LEU A 28 2.67 -8.41 0.85
CA LEU A 28 4.14 -8.50 0.91
C LEU A 28 4.66 -9.64 0.04
N THR A 29 4.07 -10.83 0.11
CA THR A 29 4.41 -11.95 -0.77
C THR A 29 4.16 -11.62 -2.24
N LYS A 30 2.98 -11.07 -2.56
CA LYS A 30 2.55 -10.75 -3.94
C LYS A 30 3.49 -9.79 -4.66
N PHE A 31 4.08 -8.82 -3.94
CA PHE A 31 4.99 -7.82 -4.51
C PHE A 31 6.46 -8.07 -4.18
N HIS A 32 6.79 -9.25 -3.65
CA HIS A 32 8.14 -9.70 -3.30
C HIS A 32 8.85 -8.81 -2.26
N MET A 33 8.11 -8.38 -1.23
CA MET A 33 8.56 -7.46 -0.19
C MET A 33 8.77 -8.12 1.19
N GLU A 34 8.62 -9.44 1.33
CA GLU A 34 8.66 -10.17 2.62
C GLU A 34 9.93 -9.94 3.44
N ASN A 35 11.08 -9.75 2.78
CA ASN A 35 12.39 -9.57 3.40
C ASN A 35 12.87 -8.11 3.34
N SER A 36 11.97 -7.17 3.06
CA SER A 36 12.31 -5.75 2.96
C SER A 36 12.59 -5.14 4.32
N LYS A 37 13.49 -4.15 4.36
CA LYS A 37 13.75 -3.38 5.58
C LYS A 37 12.56 -2.49 5.88
N THR A 38 12.11 -2.49 7.12
CA THR A 38 11.05 -1.60 7.58
C THR A 38 11.54 -0.15 7.58
N VAL A 39 10.61 0.76 7.29
CA VAL A 39 10.83 2.21 7.33
C VAL A 39 9.77 2.86 8.21
N SER A 40 10.14 3.89 8.96
CA SER A 40 9.22 4.59 9.87
C SER A 40 8.22 5.51 9.16
N THR A 41 8.49 5.86 7.90
CA THR A 41 7.71 6.83 7.12
C THR A 41 7.19 6.20 5.83
N PRO A 42 5.87 6.28 5.53
CA PRO A 42 5.30 5.70 4.31
C PRO A 42 5.81 6.37 3.02
N LEU A 43 6.16 7.66 3.09
CA LEU A 43 6.80 8.41 1.99
C LEU A 43 8.11 9.04 2.48
N ALA A 44 9.04 9.24 1.56
CA ALA A 44 10.25 9.99 1.84
C ALA A 44 9.92 11.48 1.99
N VAL A 45 10.59 12.15 2.93
CA VAL A 45 10.41 13.59 3.17
C VAL A 45 10.94 14.36 1.97
N GLY A 46 10.12 15.24 1.40
CA GLY A 46 10.49 16.05 0.24
C GLY A 46 10.47 15.31 -1.11
N GLU A 47 9.88 14.11 -1.17
CA GLU A 47 9.72 13.37 -2.41
C GLU A 47 8.87 14.17 -3.41
N LYS A 48 9.44 14.51 -4.57
CA LYS A 48 8.74 15.19 -5.65
C LYS A 48 8.40 14.17 -6.74
N LEU A 49 7.16 13.69 -6.71
CA LEU A 49 6.64 12.77 -7.73
C LEU A 49 6.20 13.56 -8.97
N SER A 50 6.67 13.15 -10.14
CA SER A 50 6.36 13.77 -11.44
C SER A 50 6.19 12.69 -12.50
N SER A 51 5.20 12.89 -13.37
CA SER A 51 5.08 12.13 -14.63
C SER A 51 5.89 12.73 -15.78
N PHE A 52 6.39 13.95 -15.62
CA PHE A 52 7.20 14.65 -16.61
C PHE A 52 8.67 14.50 -16.22
N GLY A 53 9.30 13.43 -16.68
CA GLY A 53 10.69 13.11 -16.42
C GLY A 53 11.18 11.99 -17.33
N ASN A 54 12.46 11.64 -17.19
CA ASN A 54 13.11 10.62 -18.01
C ASN A 54 13.02 9.21 -17.40
N GLU A 55 12.21 9.04 -16.36
CA GLU A 55 12.02 7.74 -15.72
C GLU A 55 11.28 6.76 -16.63
N GLU A 56 11.70 5.50 -16.57
CA GLU A 56 11.05 4.42 -17.30
C GLU A 56 9.60 4.23 -16.85
N LYS A 57 8.71 4.05 -17.83
CA LYS A 57 7.32 3.67 -17.56
C LYS A 57 7.28 2.26 -16.97
N VAL A 58 6.37 2.06 -16.03
CA VAL A 58 6.11 0.74 -15.43
C VAL A 58 4.78 0.19 -15.92
N ASP A 59 4.55 -1.11 -15.74
CA ASP A 59 3.25 -1.70 -16.05
C ASP A 59 2.15 -1.09 -15.15
N GLU A 60 1.26 -0.33 -15.78
CA GLU A 60 0.13 0.29 -15.11
C GLU A 60 -0.80 -0.73 -14.44
N LYS A 61 -0.90 -1.95 -14.97
CA LYS A 61 -1.73 -3.00 -14.38
C LYS A 61 -1.16 -3.44 -13.03
N GLU A 62 0.15 -3.68 -12.97
CA GLU A 62 0.84 -4.01 -11.71
C GLU A 62 0.73 -2.84 -10.73
N TYR A 63 0.96 -1.62 -11.18
CA TYR A 63 0.88 -0.42 -10.34
C TYR A 63 -0.53 -0.22 -9.77
N ARG A 64 -1.57 -0.26 -10.61
CA ARG A 64 -2.99 -0.15 -10.16
C ARG A 64 -3.36 -1.26 -9.19
N SER A 65 -2.87 -2.48 -9.41
CA SER A 65 -3.05 -3.62 -8.51
C SER A 65 -2.44 -3.35 -7.13
N LEU A 66 -1.23 -2.78 -7.08
CA LEU A 66 -0.58 -2.38 -5.83
C LEU A 66 -1.36 -1.27 -5.11
N ILE A 67 -1.72 -0.20 -5.82
CA ILE A 67 -2.48 0.91 -5.22
C ILE A 67 -3.84 0.43 -4.70
N GLY A 68 -4.53 -0.47 -5.40
CA GLY A 68 -5.78 -1.07 -4.91
C GLY A 68 -5.59 -1.86 -3.60
N CYS A 69 -4.52 -2.66 -3.51
CA CYS A 69 -4.15 -3.36 -2.28
C CYS A 69 -3.85 -2.38 -1.13
N LEU A 70 -3.10 -1.32 -1.39
CA LEU A 70 -2.77 -0.30 -0.40
C LEU A 70 -4.00 0.49 0.05
N LEU A 71 -4.91 0.86 -0.87
CA LEU A 71 -6.18 1.49 -0.54
C LEU A 71 -7.00 0.61 0.40
N TYR A 72 -7.04 -0.70 0.16
CA TYR A 72 -7.74 -1.61 1.05
C TYR A 72 -7.13 -1.71 2.45
N LEU A 73 -5.79 -1.61 2.56
CA LEU A 73 -5.11 -1.55 3.86
C LEU A 73 -5.44 -0.29 4.66
N THR A 74 -5.80 0.83 4.01
CA THR A 74 -6.13 2.08 4.73
C THR A 74 -7.34 1.94 5.66
N ALA A 75 -8.17 0.92 5.46
CA ALA A 75 -9.31 0.62 6.32
C ALA A 75 -8.90 0.30 7.78
N THR A 76 -7.75 -0.34 7.99
CA THR A 76 -7.19 -0.59 9.34
C THR A 76 -5.92 0.21 9.63
N ARG A 77 -5.31 0.82 8.61
CA ARG A 77 -4.10 1.64 8.69
C ARG A 77 -4.32 3.05 8.10
N PRO A 78 -5.11 3.91 8.79
CA PRO A 78 -5.44 5.25 8.29
C PRO A 78 -4.22 6.16 8.15
N ASP A 79 -3.12 5.86 8.86
CA ASP A 79 -1.84 6.56 8.75
C ASP A 79 -1.22 6.48 7.34
N LEU A 80 -1.60 5.48 6.54
CA LEU A 80 -1.13 5.33 5.15
C LEU A 80 -1.92 6.17 4.14
N MET A 81 -3.09 6.68 4.54
CA MET A 81 -4.08 7.24 3.60
C MET A 81 -3.51 8.36 2.73
N HIS A 82 -2.82 9.33 3.33
CA HIS A 82 -2.23 10.45 2.57
C HIS A 82 -1.31 9.96 1.45
N SER A 83 -0.41 9.03 1.79
CA SER A 83 0.60 8.50 0.87
C SER A 83 -0.01 7.72 -0.27
N VAL A 84 -1.00 6.89 0.03
CA VAL A 84 -1.70 6.07 -0.96
C VAL A 84 -2.53 6.94 -1.92
N ILE A 85 -3.24 7.95 -1.40
CA ILE A 85 -4.04 8.89 -2.21
C ILE A 85 -3.15 9.80 -3.07
N LEU A 86 -1.95 10.15 -2.61
CA LEU A 86 -1.00 10.87 -3.44
C LEU A 86 -0.56 10.02 -4.64
N LEU A 87 -0.19 8.76 -4.38
CA LEU A 87 0.28 7.84 -5.41
C LEU A 87 -0.83 7.41 -6.39
N SER A 88 -2.08 7.32 -5.96
CA SER A 88 -3.21 6.98 -6.84
C SER A 88 -3.42 7.97 -7.99
N ARG A 89 -2.87 9.19 -7.91
CA ARG A 89 -2.95 10.19 -8.99
C ARG A 89 -2.19 9.76 -10.24
N PHE A 90 -1.26 8.82 -10.13
CA PHE A 90 -0.37 8.40 -11.21
C PHE A 90 -0.77 7.06 -11.85
N MET A 91 -2.01 6.59 -11.66
CA MET A 91 -2.50 5.29 -12.17
C MET A 91 -2.50 5.12 -13.71
N HIS A 92 -2.39 6.21 -14.46
CA HIS A 92 -2.37 6.24 -15.93
C HIS A 92 -1.04 6.80 -16.49
N SER A 93 -0.08 7.09 -15.62
CA SER A 93 1.19 7.72 -15.97
C SER A 93 2.28 7.40 -14.94
N CYS A 94 2.31 6.15 -14.48
CA CYS A 94 3.25 5.66 -13.49
C CYS A 94 4.62 5.37 -14.12
N ASN A 95 5.66 5.57 -13.32
CA ASN A 95 7.05 5.33 -13.69
C ASN A 95 7.75 4.62 -12.52
N THR A 96 9.03 4.30 -12.68
CA THR A 96 9.81 3.58 -11.67
C THR A 96 9.87 4.29 -10.31
N THR A 97 9.90 5.63 -10.29
CA THR A 97 9.85 6.43 -9.06
C THR A 97 8.52 6.25 -8.34
N HIS A 98 7.39 6.32 -9.06
CA HIS A 98 6.06 6.07 -8.50
C HIS A 98 5.94 4.65 -7.92
N LEU A 99 6.43 3.63 -8.64
CA LEU A 99 6.41 2.24 -8.17
C LEU A 99 7.27 2.04 -6.93
N LYS A 100 8.47 2.64 -6.89
CA LYS A 100 9.36 2.58 -5.74
C LYS A 100 8.75 3.24 -4.51
N ALA A 101 8.11 4.40 -4.68
CA ALA A 101 7.40 5.09 -3.61
C ALA A 101 6.20 4.26 -3.10
N ALA A 102 5.47 3.59 -3.99
CA ALA A 102 4.38 2.68 -3.59
C ALA A 102 4.90 1.44 -2.86
N LYS A 103 6.00 0.82 -3.33
CA LYS A 103 6.62 -0.31 -2.64
C LYS A 103 7.19 0.08 -1.27
N ARG A 104 7.64 1.31 -1.07
CA ARG A 104 8.10 1.80 0.24
C ARG A 104 7.01 1.73 1.33
N ILE A 105 5.73 1.79 0.95
CA ILE A 105 4.61 1.71 1.89
C ILE A 105 4.43 0.27 2.44
N LEU A 106 4.86 -0.73 1.66
CA LEU A 106 4.86 -2.14 2.06
C LEU A 106 6.03 -2.44 3.01
#